data_AF-A0A523UM81-F1
#
_entry.id   AF-A0A523UM81-F1
#
_cell.length_a   1.000
_cell.length_b   1.000
_cell.length_c   1.000
_cell.angle_alpha   90.00
_cell.angle_beta   90.00
_cell.angle_gamma   90.00
#
_symmetry.space_group_name_H-M   'P 1'
#
loop_
_entity.id
_entity.type
_entity.pdbx_description
1 polymer ?
#
loop_
_entity_poly.entity_id
_entity_poly.type
_entity_poly.pdbx_seq_one_letter_code
_entity_poly.pdbx_strand_id
1 'polypeptide(L)'
;MAGETLSQDYEVKGIAMDDPGELVCTACGTTAWTGICQYLEENRGATFDNMEFCMGLEPKAKEKSRQVFLLGNCAITANKERKDAIRLKGCPPSIQDTYDILKEHAIRK
;
A
#
# COMPACT_ATOMS: atom_id res chain seq x y z
N MET A 1 0.58 2.34 14.07
CA MET A 1 1.05 3.74 13.89
C MET A 1 2.00 3.91 12.68
N ALA A 2 1.92 3.07 11.64
CA ALA A 2 2.90 3.07 10.54
C ALA A 2 2.60 4.05 9.38
N GLY A 3 1.35 4.49 9.21
CA GLY A 3 0.96 5.37 8.10
C GLY A 3 1.33 6.84 8.27
N GLU A 4 1.40 7.35 9.50
CA GLU A 4 1.81 8.73 9.78
C GLU A 4 3.32 8.92 9.56
N THR A 5 4.14 7.91 9.90
CA THR A 5 5.60 7.94 9.70
C THR A 5 5.98 7.98 8.22
N LEU A 6 5.34 7.19 7.35
CA LEU A 6 5.63 7.22 5.90
C LEU A 6 5.41 8.59 5.26
N SER A 7 4.32 9.26 5.63
CA SER A 7 4.01 10.58 5.07
C SER A 7 5.05 11.63 5.47
N GLN A 8 5.55 11.53 6.70
CA GLN A 8 6.57 12.43 7.24
C GLN A 8 7.96 12.11 6.67
N ASP A 9 8.34 10.84 6.62
CA ASP A 9 9.68 10.40 6.20
C ASP A 9 9.97 10.71 4.72
N TYR A 10 8.94 10.68 3.87
CA TYR A 10 9.04 10.95 2.43
C TYR A 10 8.44 12.29 2.00
N GLU A 11 7.99 13.11 2.96
CA GLU A 11 7.35 14.42 2.70
C GLU A 11 6.14 14.34 1.75
N VAL A 12 5.50 13.17 1.67
CA VAL A 12 4.37 12.92 0.76
C VAL A 12 3.04 13.21 1.44
N LYS A 13 2.02 13.53 0.65
CA LYS A 13 0.65 13.80 1.12
C LYS A 13 -0.38 12.94 0.41
N GLY A 14 -1.52 12.72 1.07
CA GLY A 14 -2.65 12.01 0.46
C GLY A 14 -2.44 10.50 0.37
N ILE A 15 -1.57 9.95 1.21
CA ILE A 15 -1.42 8.50 1.43
C ILE A 15 -2.02 8.12 2.79
N ALA A 16 -2.57 6.92 2.87
CA ALA A 16 -3.04 6.31 4.09
C ALA A 16 -2.50 4.88 4.15
N MET A 17 -2.08 4.46 5.33
CA MET A 17 -1.70 3.09 5.58
C MET A 17 -2.10 2.76 7.00
N ASP A 18 -3.07 1.87 7.13
CA ASP A 18 -3.47 1.38 8.44
C ASP A 18 -2.44 0.38 8.95
N ASP A 19 -2.41 0.22 10.27
CA ASP A 19 -1.50 -0.71 10.91
C ASP A 19 -1.78 -2.13 10.39
N PRO A 20 -0.79 -2.81 9.76
CA PRO A 20 -1.01 -4.14 9.21
C PRO A 20 -1.31 -5.20 10.29
N GLY A 21 -1.13 -4.86 11.56
CA GLY A 21 -1.35 -5.75 12.70
C GLY A 21 -0.33 -6.90 12.74
N GLU A 22 -0.59 -7.88 13.60
CA GLU A 22 0.27 -9.06 13.76
C GLU A 22 0.12 -10.08 12.62
N LEU A 23 -0.83 -9.84 11.69
CA LEU A 23 -1.19 -10.77 10.60
C LEU A 23 -0.53 -10.43 9.26
N VAL A 24 0.48 -9.57 9.25
CA VAL A 24 1.45 -9.48 8.16
C VAL A 24 2.60 -10.43 8.47
N CYS A 25 2.86 -11.39 7.57
CA CYS A 25 4.06 -12.20 7.70
C CYS A 25 5.30 -11.32 7.49
N THR A 26 6.41 -11.65 8.16
CA THR A 26 7.67 -10.92 8.06
C THR A 26 8.09 -10.71 6.60
N ALA A 27 7.85 -11.71 5.74
CA ALA A 27 8.19 -11.64 4.32
C ALA A 27 7.39 -10.57 3.55
N CYS A 28 6.08 -10.44 3.77
CA CYS A 28 5.27 -9.35 3.18
C CYS A 28 5.67 -8.00 3.78
N GLY A 29 5.92 -7.96 5.09
CA GLY A 29 6.35 -6.76 5.80
C GLY A 29 7.72 -6.25 5.36
N THR A 30 8.59 -7.11 4.81
CA THR A 30 9.86 -6.68 4.22
C THR A 30 9.69 -6.33 2.75
N THR A 31 9.20 -7.24 1.91
CA THR A 31 9.22 -7.08 0.44
C THR A 31 8.26 -6.00 -0.06
N ALA A 32 6.99 -6.05 0.35
CA ALA A 32 6.00 -5.05 -0.07
C ALA A 32 6.34 -3.67 0.49
N TRP A 33 6.76 -3.61 1.77
CA TRP A 33 7.20 -2.36 2.38
C TRP A 33 8.39 -1.74 1.65
N THR A 34 9.43 -2.53 1.32
CA THR A 34 10.58 -2.02 0.57
C THR A 34 10.17 -1.47 -0.80
N GLY A 35 9.26 -2.13 -1.51
CA GLY A 35 8.75 -1.62 -2.80
C GLY A 35 8.00 -0.29 -2.66
N ILE A 36 7.17 -0.15 -1.62
CA ILE A 36 6.48 1.11 -1.29
C ILE A 36 7.51 2.21 -0.99
N CYS A 37 8.45 1.95 -0.08
CA CYS A 37 9.50 2.89 0.31
C CYS A 37 10.34 3.35 -0.88
N GLN A 38 10.72 2.44 -1.77
CA GLN A 38 11.45 2.78 -2.99
C GLN A 38 10.65 3.73 -3.88
N TYR A 39 9.37 3.42 -4.11
CA TYR A 39 8.50 4.27 -4.90
C TYR A 39 8.30 5.66 -4.27
N LEU A 40 8.08 5.73 -2.95
CA LEU A 40 7.89 6.99 -2.24
C LEU A 40 9.17 7.83 -2.19
N GLU A 41 10.35 7.23 -2.10
CA GLU A 41 11.63 7.95 -2.18
C GLU A 41 11.80 8.62 -3.55
N GLU A 42 11.51 7.90 -4.64
CA GLU A 42 11.56 8.47 -6.00
C GLU A 42 10.51 9.57 -6.24
N ASN A 43 9.47 9.62 -5.40
CA ASN A 43 8.38 10.58 -5.47
C ASN A 43 8.29 11.44 -4.19
N ARG A 44 9.43 11.68 -3.54
CA ARG A 44 9.53 12.52 -2.34
C ARG A 44 8.90 13.89 -2.58
N GLY A 45 8.08 14.36 -1.63
CA GLY A 45 7.35 15.63 -1.76
C GLY A 45 6.06 15.57 -2.61
N ALA A 46 5.72 14.43 -3.21
CA ALA A 46 4.52 14.31 -4.04
C ALA A 46 3.22 14.33 -3.24
N THR A 47 2.15 14.80 -3.87
CA THR A 47 0.77 14.68 -3.36
C THR A 47 0.01 13.66 -4.18
N PHE A 48 -0.57 12.66 -3.51
CA PHE A 48 -1.36 11.59 -4.12
C PHE A 48 -2.87 11.83 -3.94
N ASP A 49 -3.69 11.30 -4.86
CA ASP A 49 -5.15 11.40 -4.73
C ASP A 49 -5.72 10.32 -3.81
N ASN A 50 -5.61 10.53 -2.49
CA ASN A 50 -6.20 9.66 -1.45
C ASN A 50 -5.92 8.18 -1.68
N MET A 51 -4.63 7.86 -1.75
CA MET A 51 -4.11 6.52 -1.89
C MET A 51 -4.13 5.80 -0.55
N GLU A 52 -4.48 4.52 -0.56
CA GLU A 52 -4.49 3.68 0.63
C GLU A 52 -3.79 2.36 0.36
N PHE A 53 -2.90 1.96 1.26
CA PHE A 53 -2.23 0.67 1.24
C PHE A 53 -2.86 -0.25 2.29
N CYS A 54 -3.24 -1.46 1.87
CA CYS A 54 -3.65 -2.52 2.78
C CYS A 54 -2.72 -3.72 2.64
N MET A 55 -2.20 -4.18 3.77
CA MET A 55 -1.37 -5.39 3.88
C MET A 55 -1.88 -6.23 5.05
N GLY A 56 -1.82 -7.56 4.94
CA GLY A 56 -2.29 -8.46 5.99
C GLY A 56 -3.81 -8.67 5.97
N LEU A 57 -4.33 -9.33 7.00
CA LEU A 57 -5.75 -9.72 7.08
C LEU A 57 -6.63 -8.72 7.83
N GLU A 58 -6.04 -7.84 8.64
CA GLU A 58 -6.79 -6.95 9.54
C GLU A 58 -7.22 -5.64 8.86
N PRO A 59 -6.34 -4.93 8.12
CA PRO A 59 -6.73 -3.66 7.52
C PRO A 59 -7.88 -3.79 6.55
N LYS A 60 -8.92 -2.96 6.78
CA LYS A 60 -10.05 -2.79 5.88
C LYS A 60 -9.91 -1.47 5.15
N ALA A 61 -9.89 -1.53 3.82
CA ALA A 61 -9.80 -0.36 2.98
C ALA A 61 -10.98 0.57 3.22
N LYS A 62 -10.69 1.84 3.51
CA LYS A 62 -11.69 2.86 3.81
C LYS A 62 -12.51 3.18 2.58
N GLU A 63 -13.82 3.33 2.73
CA GLU A 63 -14.73 3.65 1.62
C GLU A 63 -14.37 4.97 0.92
N LYS A 64 -13.81 5.93 1.66
CA LYS A 64 -13.40 7.24 1.14
C LYS A 64 -12.09 7.22 0.34
N SER A 65 -11.33 6.13 0.39
CA SER A 65 -10.07 6.00 -0.34
C SER A 65 -10.35 5.78 -1.82
N ARG A 66 -9.74 6.61 -2.68
CA ARG A 66 -9.97 6.58 -4.12
C ARG A 66 -9.10 5.56 -4.84
N GLN A 67 -7.90 5.32 -4.32
CA GLN A 67 -6.94 4.39 -4.89
C GLN A 67 -6.49 3.41 -3.81
N VAL A 68 -7.09 2.23 -3.80
CA VAL A 68 -6.81 1.21 -2.79
C VAL A 68 -5.87 0.17 -3.39
N PHE A 69 -4.69 0.01 -2.79
CA PHE A 69 -3.72 -1.02 -3.15
C PHE A 69 -3.79 -2.17 -2.14
N LEU A 70 -4.24 -3.33 -2.60
CA LEU A 70 -4.27 -4.57 -1.82
C LEU A 70 -3.02 -5.39 -2.13
N LEU A 71 -2.06 -5.36 -1.20
CA LEU A 71 -0.76 -6.00 -1.40
C LEU A 71 -0.74 -7.39 -0.74
N GLY A 72 -0.67 -8.41 -1.59
CA GLY A 72 -0.63 -9.81 -1.19
C GLY A 72 -2.01 -10.44 -1.00
N ASN A 73 -2.01 -11.78 -0.95
CA ASN A 73 -3.24 -12.58 -0.92
C ASN A 73 -4.08 -12.33 0.35
N CYS A 74 -3.43 -12.01 1.47
CA CYS A 74 -4.10 -11.67 2.72
C CYS A 74 -4.98 -10.42 2.57
N ALA A 75 -4.43 -9.32 2.05
CA ALA A 75 -5.15 -8.07 1.87
C ALA A 75 -6.31 -8.22 0.88
N ILE A 76 -6.08 -8.97 -0.21
CA ILE A 76 -7.11 -9.29 -1.20
C ILE A 76 -8.26 -10.09 -0.59
N THR A 77 -7.94 -11.06 0.28
CA THR A 77 -8.95 -11.88 0.96
C THR A 77 -9.75 -11.06 1.97
N ALA A 78 -9.08 -10.22 2.74
CA ALA A 78 -9.70 -9.36 3.73
C ALA A 78 -10.62 -8.31 3.10
N ASN A 79 -10.30 -7.81 1.90
CA ASN A 79 -11.02 -6.72 1.23
C ASN A 79 -11.73 -7.19 -0.04
N LYS A 80 -12.23 -8.43 -0.05
CA LYS A 80 -12.84 -9.04 -1.25
C LYS A 80 -14.01 -8.23 -1.82
N GLU A 81 -14.74 -7.50 -0.96
CA GLU A 81 -15.84 -6.61 -1.35
C GLU A 81 -15.40 -5.35 -2.11
N ARG A 82 -14.14 -4.91 -1.98
CA ARG A 82 -13.60 -3.76 -2.72
C ARG A 82 -13.22 -4.16 -4.15
N LYS A 83 -14.18 -4.01 -5.06
CA LYS A 83 -14.05 -4.38 -6.48
C LYS A 83 -13.19 -3.39 -7.28
N ASP A 84 -13.12 -2.16 -6.81
CA ASP A 84 -12.38 -1.03 -7.37
C ASP A 84 -10.90 -1.00 -6.95
N ALA A 85 -10.48 -1.92 -6.07
CA ALA A 85 -9.12 -1.95 -5.58
C ALA A 85 -8.14 -2.53 -6.60
N ILE A 86 -6.93 -1.97 -6.62
CA ILE A 86 -5.76 -2.44 -7.35
C ILE A 86 -5.17 -3.62 -6.57
N ARG A 87 -5.10 -4.79 -7.20
CA ARG A 87 -4.78 -6.05 -6.52
C ARG A 87 -3.43 -6.58 -6.96
N LEU A 88 -2.46 -6.58 -6.05
CA LEU A 88 -1.19 -7.26 -6.26
C LEU A 88 -1.23 -8.63 -5.60
N LYS A 89 -1.34 -9.68 -6.41
CA LYS A 89 -1.27 -11.06 -5.91
C LYS A 89 0.17 -11.40 -5.52
N GLY A 90 0.33 -12.20 -4.47
CA GLY A 90 1.63 -12.63 -3.97
C GLY A 90 1.59 -13.06 -2.51
N CYS A 91 2.52 -13.94 -2.09
CA CYS A 91 2.68 -14.36 -0.70
C CYS A 91 4.15 -14.73 -0.38
N PRO A 92 5.05 -13.74 -0.30
CA PRO A 92 4.77 -12.31 -0.47
C PRO A 92 4.82 -11.86 -1.93
N PRO A 93 4.24 -10.69 -2.28
CA PRO A 93 4.54 -10.03 -3.56
C PRO A 93 6.02 -9.65 -3.63
N SER A 94 6.60 -9.58 -4.83
CA SER A 94 7.99 -9.15 -4.97
C SER A 94 8.14 -7.64 -4.78
N ILE A 95 9.35 -7.18 -4.44
CA ILE A 95 9.69 -5.76 -4.35
C ILE A 95 9.39 -5.07 -5.68
N GLN A 96 9.83 -5.68 -6.78
CA GLN A 96 9.69 -5.14 -8.13
C GLN A 96 8.22 -5.04 -8.54
N ASP A 97 7.41 -6.07 -8.31
CA ASP A 97 5.98 -6.02 -8.66
C ASP A 97 5.25 -4.95 -7.83
N THR A 98 5.67 -4.74 -6.58
CA THR A 98 5.11 -3.69 -5.73
C THR A 98 5.47 -2.30 -6.24
N TYR A 99 6.71 -2.11 -6.69
CA TYR A 99 7.13 -0.86 -7.31
C TYR A 99 6.39 -0.61 -8.64
N ASP A 100 6.32 -1.62 -9.51
CA ASP A 100 5.73 -1.49 -10.84
C ASP A 100 4.23 -1.22 -10.77
N ILE A 101 3.50 -1.91 -9.88
CA ILE A 101 2.05 -1.66 -9.73
C ILE A 101 1.78 -0.24 -9.21
N LEU A 102 2.66 0.30 -8.38
CA LEU A 102 2.56 1.69 -7.93
C LEU A 102 2.85 2.64 -9.07
N LYS A 103 3.92 2.41 -9.81
CA LYS A 103 4.29 3.23 -10.97
C LYS A 103 3.19 3.28 -12.03
N GLU A 104 2.49 2.17 -12.25
CA GLU A 104 1.42 2.06 -13.24
C GLU A 104 0.13 2.78 -12.79
N HIS A 105 -0.25 2.64 -11.52
CA HIS A 105 -1.59 3.04 -11.08
C HIS A 105 -1.63 4.24 -10.13
N ALA A 106 -0.51 4.64 -9.53
CA ALA A 106 -0.49 5.76 -8.59
C ALA A 106 -0.78 7.10 -9.28
N ILE A 107 -1.95 7.66 -9.01
CA ILE A 107 -2.35 8.99 -9.48
C ILE A 107 -1.85 10.04 -8.50
N ARG A 108 -1.04 10.95 -9.04
CA ARG A 108 -0.49 12.15 -8.39
C ARG A 108 -1.35 13.38 -8.73
N LYS A 109 -1.38 14.37 -7.84
CA LYS A 109 -2.03 15.68 -8.03
C LYS A 109 -1.02 16.77 -8.29
#